data_AF-A0A452YTN5-F1
#
_entry.id   AF-A0A452YTN5-F1
#
_cell.length_a   1.000
_cell.length_b   1.000
_cell.length_c   1.000
_cell.angle_alpha   90.00
_cell.angle_beta   90.00
_cell.angle_gamma   90.00
#
_symmetry.space_group_name_H-M   'P 1'
#
loop_
_entity.id
_entity.type
_entity.pdbx_description
1 polymer ?
#
loop_
_entity_poly.entity_id
_entity_poly.type
_entity_poly.pdbx_seq_one_letter_code
_entity_poly.pdbx_strand_id
1 'polypeptide(L)'
;GGGWCNDAPSCAARAGTRRGSTRLMSKLEVFSGVLSNDPARNPDFYNWNRVKLRYCDGGSFAGDSEFRNGSSVIYMRGQRIWDAIIADLLTKGLAKAEKVLLSGCSAGGLATFFHCDNLGELLGGVATVKCMSDAGFFLDV
;
A
#
# COMPACT_ATOMS: atom_id res chain seq x y z
N GLY A 1 -1.07 6.97 -0.09
CA GLY A 1 -1.72 6.89 1.24
C GLY A 1 -2.96 7.75 1.29
N GLY A 2 -3.25 8.36 2.44
CA GLY A 2 -4.42 9.21 2.62
C GLY A 2 -4.79 9.43 4.10
N GLY A 3 -3.80 9.77 4.93
CA GLY A 3 -3.93 9.83 6.39
C GLY A 3 -4.31 8.48 7.01
N TRP A 4 -4.67 8.49 8.28
CA TRP A 4 -5.12 7.33 9.05
C TRP A 4 -6.31 7.74 9.94
N CYS A 5 -6.81 6.82 10.75
CA CYS A 5 -7.77 7.12 11.83
C CYS A 5 -7.14 6.73 13.18
N ASN A 6 -7.51 7.42 14.25
CA ASN A 6 -6.81 7.33 15.54
C ASN A 6 -7.68 6.75 16.67
N ASP A 7 -8.99 6.65 16.46
CA ASP A 7 -9.94 6.16 17.46
C ASP A 7 -11.13 5.47 16.79
N ALA A 8 -11.93 4.78 17.58
CA ALA A 8 -13.07 4.03 17.06
C ALA A 8 -14.10 4.91 16.30
N PRO A 9 -14.50 6.10 16.78
CA PRO A 9 -15.40 6.97 16.03
C PRO A 9 -14.83 7.41 14.67
N SER A 10 -13.56 7.85 14.63
CA SER A 10 -12.92 8.29 13.39
C SER A 10 -12.70 7.13 12.41
N CYS A 11 -12.37 5.94 12.91
CA CYS A 11 -12.24 4.75 12.07
C CYS A 11 -13.59 4.27 11.53
N ALA A 12 -14.66 4.32 12.34
CA ALA A 12 -16.02 4.03 11.88
C ALA A 12 -16.46 5.02 10.79
N ALA A 13 -16.23 6.32 10.99
CA ALA A 13 -16.52 7.33 9.98
C ALA A 13 -15.71 7.09 8.69
N ARG A 14 -14.41 6.77 8.82
CA ARG A 14 -13.53 6.46 7.69
C ARG A 14 -13.98 5.22 6.91
N ALA A 15 -14.48 4.19 7.58
CA ALA A 15 -15.01 2.97 6.97
C ALA A 15 -16.17 3.27 5.99
N GLY A 16 -16.93 4.35 6.24
CA GLY A 16 -17.96 4.88 5.34
C GLY A 16 -17.44 5.65 4.12
N THR A 17 -16.13 5.63 3.84
CA THR A 17 -15.52 6.39 2.72
C THR A 17 -14.72 5.49 1.77
N ARG A 18 -14.34 6.03 0.61
CA ARG A 18 -13.42 5.35 -0.34
C ARG A 18 -12.04 5.00 0.24
N ARG A 19 -11.66 5.53 1.41
CA ARG A 19 -10.39 5.26 2.10
C ARG A 19 -10.53 4.26 3.26
N GLY A 20 -11.73 3.74 3.49
CA GLY A 20 -12.03 2.70 4.46
C GLY A 20 -12.86 1.54 3.90
N SER A 21 -13.32 1.63 2.65
CA SER A 21 -14.10 0.59 2.00
C SER A 21 -13.86 0.53 0.49
N THR A 22 -13.53 -0.66 -0.01
CA THR A 22 -13.37 -0.93 -1.44
C THR A 22 -14.70 -0.85 -2.20
N ARG A 23 -15.85 -0.99 -1.52
CA ARG A 23 -17.19 -0.79 -2.13
C ARG A 23 -17.42 0.63 -2.62
N LEU A 24 -16.71 1.59 -2.04
CA LEU A 24 -16.81 3.02 -2.33
C LEU A 24 -15.65 3.51 -3.22
N MET A 25 -14.81 2.61 -3.70
CA MET A 25 -13.70 2.94 -4.60
C MET A 25 -14.15 2.92 -6.07
N SER A 26 -13.53 3.78 -6.87
CA SER A 26 -13.58 3.66 -8.33
C SER A 26 -13.04 2.29 -8.77
N LYS A 27 -13.67 1.69 -9.78
CA LYS A 27 -13.23 0.41 -10.36
C LYS A 27 -11.91 0.53 -11.12
N LEU A 28 -11.66 1.72 -11.68
CA LEU A 28 -10.46 2.04 -12.43
C LEU A 28 -9.62 3.07 -11.67
N GLU A 29 -8.31 2.97 -11.86
CA GLU A 29 -7.34 3.92 -11.34
C GLU A 29 -6.48 4.43 -12.48
N VAL A 30 -6.30 5.75 -12.54
CA VAL A 30 -5.43 6.36 -13.54
C VAL A 30 -3.99 6.25 -13.06
N PHE A 31 -3.13 5.71 -13.92
CA PHE A 31 -1.70 5.66 -13.69
C PHE A 31 -1.03 6.93 -14.22
N SER A 32 -0.37 7.66 -13.34
CA SER A 32 0.32 8.91 -13.63
C SER A 32 1.67 8.96 -12.90
N GLY A 33 2.50 9.97 -13.22
CA GLY A 33 3.84 10.11 -12.67
C GLY A 33 4.67 8.83 -12.89
N VAL A 34 5.28 8.32 -11.81
CA VAL A 34 6.09 7.09 -11.80
C VAL A 34 5.35 5.82 -12.24
N LEU A 35 4.00 5.85 -12.29
CA LEU A 35 3.19 4.73 -12.81
C LEU A 35 2.77 4.92 -14.27
N SER A 36 3.05 6.09 -14.88
CA SER A 36 2.70 6.32 -16.29
C SER A 36 3.48 5.40 -17.23
N ASN A 37 2.88 5.00 -18.35
CA ASN A 37 3.57 4.35 -19.47
C ASN A 37 4.06 5.36 -20.52
N ASP A 38 3.87 6.66 -20.30
CA ASP A 38 4.36 7.69 -21.21
C ASP A 38 5.84 7.97 -20.90
N PRO A 39 6.78 7.68 -21.81
CA PRO A 39 8.21 7.87 -21.57
C PRO A 39 8.58 9.36 -21.37
N ALA A 40 7.76 10.30 -21.86
CA ALA A 40 7.99 11.72 -21.59
C ALA A 40 7.69 12.11 -20.13
N ARG A 41 6.86 11.33 -19.43
CA ARG A 41 6.47 11.56 -18.02
C ARG A 41 7.16 10.61 -17.04
N ASN A 42 7.54 9.42 -17.50
CA ASN A 42 8.17 8.38 -16.69
C ASN A 42 9.38 7.80 -17.46
N PRO A 43 10.44 8.58 -17.66
CA PRO A 43 11.57 8.17 -18.49
C PRO A 43 12.25 6.89 -17.97
N ASP A 44 12.25 6.68 -16.66
CA ASP A 44 12.97 5.59 -16.02
C ASP A 44 12.20 4.26 -15.99
N PHE A 45 10.86 4.30 -15.80
CA PHE A 45 10.07 3.11 -15.49
C PHE A 45 8.85 2.89 -16.41
N TYR A 46 8.70 3.64 -17.52
CA TYR A 46 7.50 3.59 -18.36
C TYR A 46 7.14 2.18 -18.86
N ASN A 47 8.14 1.31 -19.10
CA ASN A 47 7.96 -0.04 -19.60
C ASN A 47 7.92 -1.13 -18.51
N TRP A 48 7.97 -0.76 -17.23
CA TRP A 48 7.92 -1.72 -16.12
C TRP A 48 6.50 -2.27 -15.92
N ASN A 49 6.41 -3.44 -15.27
CA ASN A 49 5.16 -3.89 -14.66
C ASN A 49 4.79 -2.93 -13.52
N ARG A 50 3.56 -2.41 -13.53
CA ARG A 50 3.12 -1.33 -12.63
C ARG A 50 1.89 -1.76 -11.87
N VAL A 51 1.93 -1.63 -10.55
CA VAL A 51 0.86 -2.06 -9.64
C VAL A 51 0.56 -0.95 -8.65
N LYS A 52 -0.73 -0.71 -8.37
CA LYS A 52 -1.17 0.26 -7.35
C LYS A 52 -1.98 -0.43 -6.27
N LEU A 53 -1.39 -0.53 -5.07
CA LEU A 53 -2.07 -1.00 -3.87
C LEU A 53 -3.07 0.05 -3.40
N ARG A 54 -4.34 -0.32 -3.33
CA ARG A 54 -5.44 0.58 -2.95
C ARG A 54 -5.54 0.65 -1.42
N TYR A 55 -5.26 1.84 -0.88
CA TYR A 55 -5.26 2.09 0.55
C TYR A 55 -6.68 2.16 1.14
N CYS A 56 -7.04 1.19 1.99
CA CYS A 56 -8.35 1.10 2.64
C CYS A 56 -8.33 0.63 4.10
N ASP A 57 -7.17 0.28 4.64
CA ASP A 57 -7.02 -0.22 6.01
C ASP A 57 -6.96 0.91 7.05
N GLY A 58 -6.57 2.12 6.63
CA GLY A 58 -6.49 3.27 7.53
C GLY A 58 -5.33 3.23 8.53
N GLY A 59 -4.37 2.31 8.36
CA GLY A 59 -3.20 2.12 9.23
C GLY A 59 -1.91 1.92 8.44
N SER A 60 -1.76 2.54 7.28
CA SER A 60 -0.54 2.45 6.44
C SER A 60 -0.12 1.02 6.10
N PHE A 61 -1.07 0.13 5.78
CA PHE A 61 -0.84 -1.29 5.55
C PHE A 61 -0.15 -2.01 6.73
N ALA A 62 -0.22 -1.45 7.94
CA ALA A 62 0.31 -2.07 9.15
C ALA A 62 -0.82 -2.54 10.07
N GLY A 63 -0.46 -3.40 11.03
CA GLY A 63 -1.34 -3.89 12.07
C GLY A 63 -2.32 -4.97 11.61
N ASP A 64 -2.75 -5.78 12.58
CA ASP A 64 -3.81 -6.78 12.42
C ASP A 64 -4.64 -6.82 13.71
N SER A 65 -5.58 -5.90 13.83
CA SER A 65 -6.41 -5.76 15.02
C SER A 65 -7.90 -5.61 14.68
N GLU A 66 -8.71 -5.82 15.70
CA GLU A 66 -10.16 -5.70 15.65
C GLU A 66 -10.63 -4.92 16.87
N PHE A 67 -11.55 -3.99 16.64
CA PHE A 67 -12.18 -3.23 17.70
C PHE A 67 -13.70 -3.46 17.68
N ARG A 68 -14.28 -3.72 18.84
CA ARG A 68 -15.72 -3.96 19.02
C ARG A 68 -16.34 -2.82 19.82
N ASN A 69 -17.38 -2.21 19.27
CA ASN A 69 -18.21 -1.22 19.96
C ASN A 69 -19.68 -1.62 19.86
N GLY A 70 -20.22 -2.25 20.91
CA GLY A 70 -21.55 -2.85 20.86
C GLY A 70 -21.65 -3.91 19.76
N SER A 71 -22.57 -3.72 18.82
CA SER A 71 -22.74 -4.59 17.64
C SER A 71 -21.80 -4.26 16.47
N SER A 72 -21.08 -3.13 16.53
CA SER A 72 -20.19 -2.70 15.44
C SER A 72 -18.79 -3.27 15.63
N VAL A 73 -18.23 -3.81 14.55
CA VAL A 73 -16.86 -4.33 14.49
C VAL A 73 -16.06 -3.53 13.47
N ILE A 74 -14.94 -2.96 13.90
CA ILE A 74 -13.97 -2.26 13.04
C ILE A 74 -12.77 -3.19 12.86
N TYR A 75 -12.43 -3.43 11.59
CA TYR A 75 -11.31 -4.28 11.20
C TYR A 75 -10.13 -3.43 10.74
N MET A 76 -9.03 -3.49 11.48
CA MET A 76 -7.76 -2.85 11.11
C MET A 76 -6.82 -3.94 10.60
N ARG A 77 -6.90 -4.24 9.30
CA ARG A 77 -6.26 -5.41 8.68
C ARG A 77 -5.12 -5.05 7.73
N GLY A 78 -4.39 -3.98 8.02
CA GLY A 78 -3.34 -3.47 7.13
C GLY A 78 -2.32 -4.54 6.74
N GLN A 79 -1.79 -5.27 7.73
CA GLN A 79 -0.83 -6.35 7.50
C GLN A 79 -1.42 -7.49 6.67
N ARG A 80 -2.64 -7.96 7.01
CA ARG A 80 -3.30 -9.03 6.23
C ARG A 80 -3.56 -8.63 4.78
N ILE A 81 -3.93 -7.37 4.56
CA ILE A 81 -4.17 -6.85 3.21
C ILE A 81 -2.84 -6.82 2.44
N TRP A 82 -1.76 -6.36 3.07
CA TRP A 82 -0.42 -6.40 2.47
C TRP A 82 -0.03 -7.83 2.08
N ASP A 83 -0.08 -8.77 3.03
CA ASP A 83 0.32 -10.17 2.81
C ASP A 83 -0.49 -10.81 1.68
N ALA A 84 -1.81 -10.62 1.68
CA ALA A 84 -2.70 -11.16 0.66
C ALA A 84 -2.40 -10.60 -0.74
N ILE A 85 -2.11 -9.30 -0.84
CA ILE A 85 -1.77 -8.67 -2.13
C ILE A 85 -0.41 -9.17 -2.62
N ILE A 86 0.61 -9.23 -1.76
CA ILE A 86 1.94 -9.70 -2.17
C ILE A 86 1.88 -11.17 -2.59
N ALA A 87 1.18 -12.03 -1.85
CA ALA A 87 0.99 -13.43 -2.23
C ALA A 87 0.33 -13.58 -3.61
N ASP A 88 -0.71 -12.80 -3.90
CA ASP A 88 -1.35 -12.78 -5.22
C ASP A 88 -0.39 -12.29 -6.33
N LEU A 89 0.37 -11.23 -6.08
CA LEU A 89 1.33 -10.68 -7.05
C LEU A 89 2.50 -11.63 -7.34
N LEU A 90 2.97 -12.40 -6.36
CA LEU A 90 4.00 -13.43 -6.56
C LEU A 90 3.60 -14.38 -7.67
N THR A 91 2.35 -14.86 -7.66
CA THR A 91 1.83 -15.76 -8.69
C THR A 91 1.65 -15.10 -10.05
N LYS A 92 1.50 -13.76 -10.08
CA LYS A 92 1.31 -12.96 -11.31
C LYS A 92 2.61 -12.45 -11.92
N GLY A 93 3.74 -12.97 -11.46
CA GLY A 93 5.06 -12.71 -12.05
C GLY A 93 6.02 -11.94 -11.16
N LEU A 94 5.58 -11.41 -10.00
CA LEU A 94 6.49 -10.74 -9.06
C LEU A 94 7.59 -11.70 -8.58
N ALA A 95 7.31 -12.99 -8.43
CA ALA A 95 8.29 -14.00 -8.04
C ALA A 95 9.43 -14.19 -9.07
N LYS A 96 9.26 -13.70 -10.30
CA LYS A 96 10.25 -13.77 -11.38
C LYS A 96 10.87 -12.39 -11.70
N ALA A 97 10.53 -11.37 -10.92
CA ALA A 97 11.05 -10.02 -11.15
C ALA A 97 12.53 -9.95 -10.80
N GLU A 98 13.34 -9.35 -11.68
CA GLU A 98 14.76 -9.09 -11.41
C GLU A 98 14.96 -7.82 -10.58
N LYS A 99 14.05 -6.85 -10.74
CA LYS A 99 14.08 -5.55 -10.07
C LYS A 99 12.69 -5.19 -9.58
N VAL A 100 12.60 -4.73 -8.35
CA VAL A 100 11.34 -4.30 -7.73
C VAL A 100 11.56 -2.95 -7.07
N LEU A 101 10.68 -2.00 -7.37
CA LEU A 101 10.62 -0.71 -6.71
C LEU A 101 9.33 -0.63 -5.88
N LEU A 102 9.44 -0.68 -4.56
CA LEU A 102 8.33 -0.41 -3.65
C LEU A 102 8.26 1.10 -3.37
N SER A 103 7.20 1.75 -3.84
CA SER A 103 7.03 3.19 -3.68
C SER A 103 5.67 3.55 -3.08
N GLY A 104 5.64 4.60 -2.27
CA GLY A 104 4.43 5.09 -1.65
C GLY A 104 4.51 6.55 -1.24
N CYS A 105 3.35 7.23 -1.23
CA CYS A 105 3.23 8.64 -0.87
C CYS A 105 2.42 8.84 0.43
N SER A 106 2.86 9.74 1.32
CA SER A 106 2.22 10.08 2.60
C SER A 106 2.12 8.84 3.51
N ALA A 107 0.93 8.47 3.99
CA ALA A 107 0.71 7.20 4.71
C ALA A 107 1.18 5.96 3.90
N GLY A 108 1.24 6.06 2.56
CA GLY A 108 1.84 5.01 1.74
C GLY A 108 3.37 5.01 1.75
N GLY A 109 4.01 6.17 1.93
CA GLY A 109 5.46 6.25 2.10
C GLY A 109 5.88 5.69 3.47
N LEU A 110 5.06 5.93 4.50
CA LEU A 110 5.22 5.24 5.78
C LEU A 110 5.08 3.72 5.63
N ALA A 111 4.08 3.26 4.86
CA ALA A 111 3.94 1.83 4.53
C ALA A 111 5.19 1.27 3.82
N THR A 112 5.82 2.05 2.94
CA THR A 112 7.08 1.65 2.29
C THR A 112 8.17 1.35 3.32
N PHE A 113 8.31 2.17 4.37
CA PHE A 113 9.28 1.90 5.44
C PHE A 113 8.97 0.60 6.19
N PHE A 114 7.71 0.35 6.51
CA PHE A 114 7.32 -0.85 7.26
C PHE A 114 7.56 -2.15 6.50
N HIS A 115 7.44 -2.12 5.16
CA HIS A 115 7.37 -3.35 4.37
C HIS A 115 8.57 -3.59 3.44
N CYS A 116 9.49 -2.62 3.32
CA CYS A 116 10.61 -2.71 2.37
C CYS A 116 11.47 -3.95 2.59
N ASP A 117 11.96 -4.15 3.82
CA ASP A 117 12.93 -5.19 4.13
C ASP A 117 12.31 -6.58 3.99
N ASN A 118 11.10 -6.77 4.53
CA ASN A 118 10.34 -8.03 4.42
C ASN A 118 10.05 -8.39 2.96
N LEU A 119 9.71 -7.42 2.10
CA LEU A 119 9.55 -7.68 0.67
C LEU A 119 10.86 -8.16 0.01
N GLY A 120 11.99 -7.58 0.43
CA GLY A 120 13.33 -8.02 0.01
C GLY A 120 13.63 -9.46 0.40
N GLU A 121 13.39 -9.80 1.67
CA GLU A 121 13.57 -11.15 2.21
C GLU A 121 12.69 -12.17 1.48
N LEU A 122 11.42 -11.83 1.25
CA LEU A 122 10.46 -12.71 0.57
C LEU A 122 10.87 -13.04 -0.88
N LEU A 123 11.54 -12.12 -1.58
CA LEU A 123 12.05 -12.32 -2.93
C LEU A 123 13.43 -13.02 -2.96
N GLY A 124 13.92 -13.47 -1.80
CA GLY A 124 15.03 -14.42 -1.69
C GLY A 124 16.38 -13.90 -2.21
N GLY A 125 16.56 -12.58 -2.28
CA GLY A 125 17.81 -11.94 -2.73
C GLY A 125 18.14 -12.09 -4.21
N VAL A 126 17.33 -12.80 -5.00
CA VAL A 126 17.48 -12.91 -6.46
C VAL A 126 17.06 -11.61 -7.14
N ALA A 127 15.99 -10.98 -6.62
CA ALA A 127 15.52 -9.69 -7.09
C ALA A 127 16.26 -8.54 -6.37
N THR A 128 16.65 -7.51 -7.12
CA THR A 128 17.08 -6.24 -6.51
C THR A 128 15.84 -5.45 -6.08
N VAL A 129 15.59 -5.41 -4.77
CA VAL A 129 14.51 -4.60 -4.20
C VAL A 129 15.05 -3.22 -3.78
N LYS A 130 14.36 -2.17 -4.24
CA LYS A 130 14.59 -0.78 -3.83
C LYS A 130 13.28 -0.18 -3.35
N CYS A 131 13.37 0.79 -2.46
CA CYS A 131 12.20 1.39 -1.83
C CYS A 131 12.30 2.91 -1.86
N MET A 132 11.17 3.56 -2.17
CA MET A 132 11.06 5.01 -2.22
C MET A 132 9.88 5.47 -1.35
N SER A 133 10.21 6.15 -0.25
CA SER A 133 9.22 6.80 0.60
C SER A 133 9.07 8.26 0.19
N ASP A 134 7.94 8.61 -0.41
CA ASP A 134 7.58 9.99 -0.74
C ASP A 134 6.68 10.56 0.35
N ALA A 135 7.07 11.70 0.94
CA ALA A 135 6.34 12.35 2.02
C ALA A 135 5.92 11.42 3.20
N GLY A 136 6.68 10.35 3.45
CA GLY A 136 6.35 9.31 4.44
C GLY A 136 7.16 9.36 5.73
N PHE A 137 8.11 10.29 5.84
CA PHE A 137 8.91 10.51 7.05
C PHE A 137 8.25 11.58 7.91
N PHE A 138 7.90 11.23 9.15
CA PHE A 138 7.24 12.10 10.11
C PHE A 138 8.12 12.25 11.35
N LEU A 139 8.23 13.46 11.87
CA LEU A 139 8.90 13.74 13.13
C LEU A 139 7.88 13.65 14.27
N ASP A 140 8.26 13.00 15.37
CA ASP A 140 7.52 13.01 16.63
C ASP A 140 8.06 14.18 17.46
N VAL A 141 7.33 15.31 17.44
CA VAL A 141 7.75 16.59 18.04
C VAL A 141 6.84 17.01 19.18
#